data_AF-A0A7X8S6M9-F1
#
_entry.id   AF-A0A7X8S6M9-F1
#
_cell.length_a   1.000
_cell.length_b   1.000
_cell.length_c   1.000
_cell.angle_alpha   90.00
_cell.angle_beta   90.00
_cell.angle_gamma   90.00
#
_symmetry.space_group_name_H-M   'P 1'
#
loop_
_entity.id
_entity.type
_entity.pdbx_description
1 polymer ?
#
loop_
_entity_poly.entity_id
_entity_poly.type
_entity_poly.pdbx_seq_one_letter_code
_entity_poly.pdbx_strand_id
1 'polypeptide(L)'
;YSETGRPSIDPELMIRMLLIGYCMGIRSERRLCEEVHLNLAYRWFCRLGLDGAVPDHSTFSKNRHGRFRDSDLLREVFEMTVTRCIEEGLVGGEGFAVDASLIKADANRQRGVPGENGLPPNIVNHAAREYLEVLDEAAFGAASSATPKYLSPADPAARWTSAHGGQAFFAYSTNYLIDLANAVIVDVEATTAIRPAEV
;
A
#
# COMPACT_ATOMS: atom_id res chain seq x y z
N TYR A 1 3.54 -23.80 8.73
CA TYR A 1 4.83 -23.10 8.58
C TYR A 1 5.81 -24.04 7.87
N SER A 2 6.69 -23.52 7.01
CA SER A 2 7.70 -24.32 6.29
C SER A 2 8.75 -24.87 7.28
N GLU A 3 9.15 -26.12 7.10
CA GLU A 3 10.25 -26.74 7.88
C GLU A 3 11.64 -26.46 7.27
N THR A 4 11.70 -25.82 6.11
CA THR A 4 12.94 -25.46 5.40
C THR A 4 13.03 -23.95 5.16
N GLY A 5 14.22 -23.38 5.39
CA GLY A 5 14.51 -21.95 5.21
C GLY A 5 14.37 -21.12 6.50
N ARG A 6 14.41 -19.78 6.39
CA ARG A 6 14.20 -18.88 7.53
C ARG A 6 12.75 -19.03 8.01
N PRO A 7 12.50 -19.27 9.31
CA PRO A 7 11.15 -19.39 9.85
C PRO A 7 10.31 -18.16 9.49
N SER A 8 9.06 -18.38 9.11
CA SER A 8 8.15 -17.28 8.79
C SER A 8 7.83 -16.49 10.06
N ILE A 9 7.85 -15.17 9.96
CA ILE A 9 7.45 -14.29 11.06
C ILE A 9 5.92 -14.28 11.16
N ASP A 10 5.43 -14.20 12.39
CA ASP A 10 4.01 -14.05 12.71
C ASP A 10 3.48 -12.72 12.12
N PRO A 11 2.41 -12.76 11.29
CA PRO A 11 1.73 -11.56 10.81
C PRO A 11 1.29 -10.60 11.92
N GLU A 12 0.85 -11.11 13.07
CA GLU A 12 0.41 -10.29 14.20
C GLU A 12 1.56 -9.42 14.72
N LEU A 13 2.76 -10.00 14.86
CA LEU A 13 3.96 -9.25 15.27
C LEU A 13 4.26 -8.13 14.28
N MET A 14 4.21 -8.41 12.98
CA MET A 14 4.48 -7.42 11.93
C MET A 14 3.46 -6.28 11.95
N ILE A 15 2.16 -6.59 12.07
CA ILE A 15 1.10 -5.58 12.15
C ILE A 15 1.27 -4.71 13.41
N ARG A 16 1.56 -5.32 14.57
CA ARG A 16 1.83 -4.57 15.81
C ARG A 16 3.01 -3.61 15.66
N MET A 17 4.10 -4.06 15.02
CA MET A 17 5.23 -3.18 14.73
C MET A 17 4.81 -2.02 13.81
N LEU A 18 4.06 -2.31 12.73
CA LEU A 18 3.58 -1.25 11.82
C LEU A 18 2.69 -0.22 12.53
N LEU A 19 1.79 -0.66 13.41
CA LEU A 19 0.96 0.23 14.22
C LEU A 19 1.81 1.17 15.08
N ILE A 20 2.86 0.67 15.74
CA ILE A 20 3.83 1.53 16.46
C ILE A 20 4.42 2.55 15.49
N GLY A 21 4.85 2.10 14.30
CA GLY A 21 5.43 2.96 13.27
C GLY A 21 4.52 4.12 12.90
N TYR A 22 3.25 3.84 12.61
CA TYR A 22 2.27 4.87 12.26
C TYR A 22 1.91 5.79 13.44
N CYS A 23 1.64 5.24 14.62
CA CYS A 23 1.25 6.03 15.80
C CYS A 23 2.38 6.94 16.30
N MET A 24 3.64 6.51 16.17
CA MET A 24 4.81 7.24 16.66
C MET A 24 5.53 8.03 15.55
N GLY A 25 5.00 8.03 14.32
CA GLY A 25 5.61 8.74 13.19
C GLY A 25 6.95 8.16 12.72
N ILE A 26 7.24 6.89 13.00
CA ILE A 26 8.46 6.20 12.54
C ILE A 26 8.22 5.68 11.12
N ARG A 27 8.70 6.41 10.12
CA ARG A 27 8.48 6.09 8.70
C ARG A 27 9.48 5.07 8.12
N SER A 28 10.57 4.78 8.82
CA SER A 28 11.59 3.84 8.37
C SER A 28 11.43 2.51 9.07
N GLU A 29 11.19 1.44 8.31
CA GLU A 29 11.11 0.08 8.84
C GLU A 29 12.43 -0.34 9.53
N ARG A 30 13.58 0.15 9.06
CA ARG A 30 14.88 -0.06 9.72
C ARG A 30 14.90 0.56 11.12
N ARG A 31 14.50 1.82 11.20
CA ARG A 31 14.39 2.52 12.48
C ARG A 31 13.35 1.87 13.38
N LEU A 32 12.22 1.42 12.82
CA LEU A 32 11.19 0.70 13.57
C LEU A 32 11.75 -0.57 14.20
N CYS A 33 12.54 -1.36 13.46
CA CYS A 33 13.22 -2.53 14.02
C CYS A 33 14.18 -2.14 15.16
N GLU A 34 14.96 -1.06 15.02
CA GLU A 34 15.86 -0.56 16.07
C GLU A 34 15.09 -0.09 17.32
N GLU A 35 14.00 0.66 17.14
CA GLU A 35 13.16 1.16 18.22
C GLU A 35 12.49 0.00 18.97
N VAL A 36 11.94 -0.99 18.26
CA VAL A 36 11.38 -2.21 18.87
C VAL A 36 12.49 -3.05 19.52
N HIS A 37 13.72 -3.01 19.03
CA HIS A 37 14.83 -3.72 19.67
C HIS A 37 15.15 -3.14 21.05
N LEU A 38 15.15 -1.81 21.19
CA LEU A 38 15.62 -1.12 22.39
C LEU A 38 14.51 -0.74 23.38
N ASN A 39 13.28 -0.50 22.90
CA ASN A 39 12.19 0.03 23.72
C ASN A 39 11.32 -1.08 24.32
N LEU A 40 11.37 -1.24 25.65
CA LEU A 40 10.61 -2.28 26.36
C LEU A 40 9.09 -2.15 26.20
N ALA A 41 8.55 -0.94 26.09
CA ALA A 41 7.11 -0.74 25.88
C ALA A 41 6.68 -1.23 24.49
N TYR A 42 7.52 -1.00 23.48
CA TYR A 42 7.28 -1.48 22.11
C TYR A 42 7.37 -3.01 22.05
N ARG A 43 8.37 -3.61 22.70
CA ARG A 43 8.48 -5.06 22.82
C ARG A 43 7.26 -5.67 23.51
N TRP A 44 6.83 -5.09 24.63
CA TRP A 44 5.64 -5.53 25.35
C TRP A 44 4.39 -5.48 24.46
N PHE A 45 4.16 -4.36 23.75
CA PHE A 45 3.03 -4.24 22.82
C PHE A 45 3.09 -5.27 21.68
N CYS A 46 4.29 -5.53 21.17
CA CYS A 46 4.58 -6.54 20.15
C CYS A 46 4.55 -7.98 20.69
N ARG A 47 4.26 -8.20 21.97
CA ARG A 47 4.33 -9.52 22.64
C ARG A 47 5.70 -10.20 22.49
N LEU A 48 6.75 -9.38 22.41
CA LEU A 48 8.12 -9.82 22.24
C LEU A 48 8.81 -9.85 23.62
N GLY A 49 9.24 -11.04 24.06
CA GLY A 49 10.04 -11.20 25.28
C GLY A 49 11.41 -10.50 25.17
N LEU A 50 12.18 -10.45 26.26
CA LEU A 50 13.53 -9.85 26.25
C LEU A 50 14.50 -10.63 25.33
N ASP A 51 14.31 -11.94 25.25
CA ASP A 51 15.02 -12.90 24.41
C ASP A 51 14.45 -13.02 22.99
N GLY A 52 13.26 -12.47 22.73
CA GLY A 52 12.60 -12.52 21.43
C GLY A 52 13.38 -11.79 20.33
N ALA A 53 13.55 -12.43 19.18
CA ALA A 53 14.24 -11.80 18.04
C ALA A 53 13.33 -10.80 17.32
N VAL A 54 13.82 -9.58 17.10
CA VAL A 54 13.13 -8.61 16.23
C VAL A 54 13.34 -9.03 14.77
N PRO A 55 12.28 -9.01 13.93
CA PRO A 55 12.42 -9.26 12.50
C PRO A 55 13.41 -8.29 11.84
N ASP A 56 14.09 -8.76 10.79
CA ASP A 56 14.87 -7.85 9.95
C ASP A 56 13.93 -7.00 9.10
N HIS A 57 14.28 -5.73 8.87
CA HIS A 57 13.49 -4.78 8.08
C HIS A 57 13.09 -5.32 6.69
N SER A 58 13.94 -6.11 6.02
CA SER A 58 13.61 -6.69 4.71
C SER A 58 12.39 -7.63 4.74
N THR A 59 12.03 -8.13 5.92
CA THR A 59 10.87 -8.99 6.14
C THR A 59 9.57 -8.27 5.82
N PHE A 60 9.46 -6.97 6.13
CA PHE A 60 8.27 -6.16 5.84
C PHE A 60 8.01 -6.08 4.35
N SER A 61 9.02 -5.66 3.57
CA SER A 61 8.90 -5.59 2.11
C SER A 61 8.57 -6.96 1.49
N LYS A 62 9.24 -8.04 1.92
CA LYS A 62 8.96 -9.39 1.39
C LYS A 62 7.55 -9.90 1.69
N ASN A 63 7.03 -9.66 2.90
CA ASN A 63 5.67 -10.11 3.24
C ASN A 63 4.60 -9.22 2.61
N ARG A 64 4.86 -7.91 2.43
CA ARG A 64 3.94 -6.99 1.75
C ARG A 64 3.70 -7.38 0.28
N HIS A 65 4.74 -7.84 -0.43
CA HIS A 65 4.61 -8.26 -1.83
C HIS A 65 4.21 -9.73 -2.02
N GLY A 66 4.31 -10.55 -0.97
CA GLY A 66 3.89 -11.95 -0.97
C GLY A 66 2.72 -12.17 -0.02
N ARG A 67 2.98 -12.87 1.10
CA ARG A 67 1.97 -13.37 2.06
C ARG A 67 0.82 -12.41 2.40
N PHE A 68 1.06 -11.11 2.61
CA PHE A 68 -0.01 -10.17 2.96
C PHE A 68 -0.87 -9.76 1.78
N ARG A 69 -0.28 -9.68 0.58
CA ARG A 69 -1.01 -9.41 -0.66
C ARG A 69 -1.93 -10.58 -0.99
N ASP A 70 -1.47 -11.80 -0.76
CA ASP A 70 -2.20 -13.01 -1.12
C ASP A 70 -3.31 -13.40 -0.11
N SER A 71 -3.32 -12.79 1.08
CA SER A 71 -4.16 -13.23 2.20
C SER A 71 -5.26 -12.26 2.62
N ASP A 72 -5.41 -11.12 1.95
CA ASP A 72 -6.38 -10.05 2.26
C ASP A 72 -6.37 -9.53 3.72
N LEU A 73 -5.31 -9.85 4.48
CA LEU A 73 -5.27 -9.65 5.93
C LEU A 73 -5.42 -8.18 6.35
N LEU A 74 -4.87 -7.27 5.54
CA LEU A 74 -4.97 -5.84 5.82
C LEU A 74 -6.40 -5.31 5.62
N ARG A 75 -7.14 -5.89 4.66
CA ARG A 75 -8.55 -5.58 4.40
C ARG A 75 -9.41 -6.04 5.56
N GLU A 76 -9.22 -7.27 6.02
CA GLU A 76 -9.91 -7.82 7.20
C GLU A 76 -9.67 -6.96 8.45
N VAL A 77 -8.42 -6.60 8.76
CA VAL A 77 -8.09 -5.78 9.94
C VAL A 77 -8.70 -4.38 9.85
N PHE A 78 -8.70 -3.79 8.66
CA PHE A 78 -9.35 -2.50 8.45
C PHE A 78 -10.88 -2.60 8.63
N GLU A 79 -11.54 -3.60 8.06
CA GLU A 79 -12.97 -3.83 8.22
C GLU A 79 -13.37 -4.11 9.67
N MET A 80 -12.56 -4.89 10.40
CA MET A 80 -12.77 -5.10 11.84
C MET A 80 -12.70 -3.78 12.61
N THR A 81 -11.80 -2.88 12.22
CA THR A 81 -11.67 -1.55 12.85
C THR A 81 -12.88 -0.68 12.53
N VAL A 82 -13.32 -0.63 11.28
CA VAL A 82 -14.52 0.10 10.85
C VAL A 82 -15.78 -0.45 11.52
N THR A 83 -15.93 -1.77 11.57
CA THR A 83 -17.04 -2.44 12.27
C THR A 83 -17.09 -2.00 13.72
N ARG A 84 -15.94 -1.97 14.40
CA ARG A 84 -15.89 -1.50 15.78
C ARG A 84 -16.28 -0.02 15.90
N CYS A 85 -15.86 0.83 14.97
CA CYS A 85 -16.29 2.23 14.94
C CYS A 85 -17.82 2.37 14.76
N ILE A 86 -18.45 1.51 13.95
CA ILE A 86 -19.90 1.49 13.78
C ILE A 86 -20.59 1.05 15.09
N GLU A 87 -20.12 -0.04 15.70
CA GLU A 87 -20.67 -0.56 16.97
C GLU A 87 -20.60 0.46 18.12
N GLU A 88 -19.52 1.25 18.18
CA GLU A 88 -19.32 2.30 19.19
C GLU A 88 -20.01 3.63 18.82
N GLY A 89 -20.75 3.69 17.70
CA GLY A 89 -21.49 4.87 17.28
C GLY A 89 -20.62 6.02 16.75
N LEU A 90 -19.38 5.73 16.31
CA LEU A 90 -18.47 6.72 15.73
C LEU A 90 -18.77 7.01 14.25
N VAL A 91 -19.49 6.12 13.57
CA VAL A 91 -19.93 6.32 12.18
C VAL A 91 -21.38 6.78 12.19
N GLY A 92 -21.64 7.98 11.63
CA GLY A 92 -22.99 8.57 11.60
C GLY A 92 -23.88 7.99 10.52
N GLY A 93 -23.33 7.66 9.35
CA GLY A 93 -24.05 7.05 8.22
C GLY A 93 -24.92 8.00 7.39
N GLU A 94 -24.92 9.30 7.70
CA GLU A 94 -25.78 10.30 7.04
C GLU A 94 -25.03 11.15 5.99
N GLY A 95 -23.72 11.36 6.18
CA GLY A 95 -22.92 12.25 5.34
C GLY A 95 -21.56 11.66 5.05
N PHE A 96 -21.24 11.54 3.76
CA PHE A 96 -19.98 10.98 3.28
C PHE A 96 -19.23 11.99 2.40
N ALA A 97 -17.91 12.01 2.53
CA ALA A 97 -17.02 12.66 1.59
C ALA A 97 -16.10 11.64 0.94
N VAL A 98 -15.77 11.89 -0.33
CA VAL A 98 -14.73 11.18 -1.05
C VAL A 98 -13.55 12.12 -1.21
N ASP A 99 -12.37 11.67 -0.80
CA ASP A 99 -11.12 12.38 -1.02
C ASP A 99 -10.10 11.46 -1.68
N ALA A 100 -9.22 12.04 -2.48
CA ALA A 100 -8.22 11.32 -3.26
C ALA A 100 -6.84 11.95 -3.04
N SER A 101 -5.90 11.15 -2.53
CA SER A 101 -4.51 11.56 -2.38
C SER A 101 -3.64 10.92 -3.44
N LEU A 102 -2.92 11.76 -4.19
CA LEU A 102 -1.97 11.28 -5.17
C LEU A 102 -0.66 10.84 -4.52
N ILE A 103 -0.35 9.56 -4.64
CA ILE A 103 0.87 8.95 -4.12
C ILE A 103 1.87 8.83 -5.26
N LYS A 104 3.00 9.52 -5.13
CA LYS A 104 4.11 9.42 -6.09
C LYS A 104 4.67 8.00 -6.09
N ALA A 105 4.72 7.38 -7.27
CA ALA A 105 5.37 6.11 -7.48
C ALA A 105 6.91 6.27 -7.44
N ASP A 106 7.61 5.21 -7.03
CA ASP A 106 9.08 5.15 -7.10
C ASP A 106 9.55 4.86 -8.53
N ALA A 107 9.22 5.78 -9.44
CA ALA A 107 9.49 5.68 -10.85
C ALA A 107 10.16 6.96 -11.35
N ASN A 108 11.33 6.80 -12.00
CA ASN A 108 12.04 7.94 -12.58
C ASN A 108 11.29 8.45 -13.82
N ARG A 109 10.76 9.66 -13.70
CA ARG A 109 10.02 10.35 -14.77
C ARG A 109 10.79 10.47 -16.10
N GLN A 110 12.12 10.55 -16.07
CA GLN A 110 12.95 10.71 -17.26
C GLN A 110 13.12 9.42 -18.05
N ARG A 111 12.81 8.27 -17.43
CA ARG A 111 12.87 6.95 -18.07
C ARG A 111 11.52 6.51 -18.66
N GLY A 112 10.51 7.39 -18.65
CA GLY A 112 9.21 7.09 -19.22
C GLY A 112 9.31 6.85 -20.73
N VAL A 113 8.64 5.80 -21.21
CA VAL A 113 8.50 5.51 -22.64
C VAL A 113 7.14 6.01 -23.14
N PRO A 114 7.02 6.53 -24.37
CA PRO A 114 5.72 6.92 -24.92
C PRO A 114 4.76 5.73 -24.88
N GLY A 115 3.54 5.92 -24.34
CA GLY A 115 2.62 4.79 -24.14
C GLY A 115 2.15 4.14 -25.43
N GLU A 116 2.10 4.89 -26.54
CA GLU A 116 1.79 4.37 -27.90
C GLU A 116 2.77 3.29 -28.35
N ASN A 117 4.04 3.36 -27.91
CA ASN A 117 5.08 2.40 -28.29
C ASN A 117 5.04 1.13 -27.44
N GLY A 118 4.26 1.11 -26.36
CA GLY A 118 4.28 0.06 -25.36
C GLY A 118 5.63 -0.04 -24.62
N LEU A 119 5.71 -1.00 -23.69
CA LEU A 119 6.98 -1.32 -23.03
C LEU A 119 7.85 -2.16 -23.96
N PRO A 120 9.16 -1.89 -24.04
CA PRO A 120 10.05 -2.68 -24.88
C PRO A 120 10.19 -4.11 -24.31
N PRO A 121 10.20 -5.14 -25.18
CA PRO A 121 10.07 -6.55 -24.78
C PRO A 121 11.24 -7.08 -23.92
N ASN A 122 12.38 -6.39 -23.92
CA ASN A 122 13.56 -6.71 -23.12
C ASN A 122 13.49 -6.22 -21.65
N ILE A 123 12.56 -5.31 -21.33
CA ILE A 123 12.36 -4.79 -19.96
C ILE A 123 11.38 -5.67 -19.19
N VAL A 124 10.43 -6.28 -19.91
CA VAL A 124 9.39 -7.11 -19.31
C VAL A 124 9.95 -8.53 -19.08
N ASN A 125 10.69 -8.73 -17.98
CA ASN A 125 10.98 -10.09 -17.50
C ASN A 125 9.66 -10.83 -17.22
N HIS A 126 9.64 -12.17 -17.26
CA HIS A 126 8.44 -12.98 -17.05
C HIS A 126 7.65 -12.53 -15.80
N ALA A 127 8.34 -12.32 -14.68
CA ALA A 127 7.73 -11.83 -13.44
C ALA A 127 7.10 -10.43 -13.55
N ALA A 128 7.67 -9.54 -14.38
CA ALA A 128 7.07 -8.24 -14.65
C ALA A 128 5.86 -8.37 -15.58
N ARG A 129 5.86 -9.33 -16.51
CA ARG A 129 4.71 -9.60 -17.40
C ARG A 129 3.54 -10.18 -16.62
N GLU A 130 3.82 -11.17 -15.78
CA GLU A 130 2.85 -11.82 -14.89
C GLU A 130 2.31 -10.84 -13.85
N TYR A 131 3.16 -9.95 -13.29
CA TYR A 131 2.71 -8.86 -12.43
C TYR A 131 1.79 -7.89 -13.19
N LEU A 132 2.09 -7.54 -14.44
CA LEU A 132 1.24 -6.66 -15.26
C LEU A 132 -0.07 -7.30 -15.69
N GLU A 133 -0.07 -8.59 -15.99
CA GLU A 133 -1.28 -9.37 -16.32
C GLU A 133 -2.22 -9.47 -15.10
N VAL A 134 -1.66 -9.66 -13.90
CA VAL A 134 -2.43 -9.61 -12.64
C VAL A 134 -2.93 -8.20 -12.30
N LEU A 135 -2.25 -7.14 -12.77
CA LEU A 135 -2.73 -5.76 -12.61
C LEU A 135 -3.87 -5.43 -13.58
N ASP A 136 -3.90 -6.05 -14.77
CA ASP A 136 -4.97 -5.89 -15.75
C ASP A 136 -6.22 -6.72 -15.40
N GLU A 137 -6.08 -7.84 -14.67
CA GLU A 137 -7.22 -8.61 -14.15
C GLU A 137 -7.78 -7.99 -12.85
N ALA A 138 -8.72 -7.05 -13.02
CA ALA A 138 -9.79 -6.69 -12.07
C ALA A 138 -9.43 -6.14 -10.67
N ALA A 139 -8.16 -6.11 -10.24
CA ALA A 139 -7.81 -5.72 -8.86
C ALA A 139 -7.55 -4.22 -8.63
N PHE A 140 -7.49 -3.38 -9.68
CA PHE A 140 -7.10 -1.95 -9.56
C PHE A 140 -8.17 -0.92 -9.97
N GLY A 141 -9.44 -1.33 -10.06
CA GLY A 141 -10.60 -0.43 -10.07
C GLY A 141 -10.71 0.58 -11.22
N ALA A 142 -9.75 0.68 -12.13
CA ALA A 142 -9.79 1.62 -13.25
C ALA A 142 -9.07 1.08 -14.49
N ALA A 143 -9.63 0.02 -15.08
CA ALA A 143 -9.37 -0.30 -16.48
C ALA A 143 -9.90 0.85 -17.35
N SER A 144 -9.12 1.91 -17.46
CA SER A 144 -9.43 3.02 -18.36
C SER A 144 -8.99 2.61 -19.76
N SER A 145 -9.91 2.72 -20.72
CA SER A 145 -9.58 2.57 -22.15
C SER A 145 -8.62 3.65 -22.67
N ALA A 146 -8.28 4.64 -21.85
CA ALA A 146 -7.37 5.73 -22.22
C ALA A 146 -5.91 5.27 -22.19
N THR A 147 -5.28 5.31 -23.36
CA THR A 147 -3.85 5.05 -23.54
C THR A 147 -3.03 6.06 -22.73
N PRO A 148 -2.15 5.61 -21.82
CA PRO A 148 -1.33 6.52 -21.02
C PRO A 148 -0.33 7.27 -21.91
N LYS A 149 -0.06 8.53 -21.59
CA LYS A 149 0.92 9.35 -22.35
C LYS A 149 2.34 8.79 -22.25
N TYR A 150 2.73 8.39 -21.04
CA TYR A 150 4.00 7.72 -20.76
C TYR A 150 3.76 6.51 -19.88
N LEU A 151 4.53 5.46 -20.12
CA LEU A 151 4.64 4.27 -19.29
C LEU A 151 5.98 4.28 -18.57
N SER A 152 6.01 3.87 -17.31
CA SER A 152 7.25 3.67 -16.58
C SER A 152 7.75 2.24 -16.77
N PRO A 153 8.98 2.01 -17.24
CA PRO A 153 9.60 0.69 -17.28
C PRO A 153 9.70 -0.01 -15.93
N ALA A 154 9.84 0.75 -14.84
CA ALA A 154 10.02 0.22 -13.49
C ALA A 154 8.68 -0.07 -12.79
N ASP A 155 7.62 0.64 -13.20
CA ASP A 155 6.29 0.51 -12.62
C ASP A 155 5.22 0.92 -13.64
N PRO A 156 4.82 0.01 -14.55
CA PRO A 156 3.95 0.40 -15.66
C PRO A 156 2.50 0.69 -15.31
N ALA A 157 2.03 0.27 -14.12
CA ALA A 157 0.68 0.59 -13.64
C ALA A 157 0.57 2.05 -13.16
N ALA A 158 1.67 2.66 -12.73
CA ALA A 158 1.67 4.06 -12.32
C ALA A 158 1.34 4.99 -13.49
N ARG A 159 0.49 5.99 -13.26
CA ARG A 159 0.03 6.91 -14.31
C ARG A 159 0.80 8.22 -14.29
N TRP A 160 1.09 8.72 -15.48
CA TRP A 160 1.72 10.02 -15.68
C TRP A 160 0.73 11.15 -15.40
N THR A 161 1.00 11.98 -14.39
CA THR A 161 0.11 13.08 -13.98
C THR A 161 0.89 14.36 -13.68
N SER A 162 0.28 15.51 -13.98
CA SER A 162 0.77 16.86 -13.62
C SER A 162 -0.14 17.55 -12.59
N ALA A 163 -0.85 16.75 -11.79
CA ALA A 163 -1.95 17.22 -10.97
C ALA A 163 -1.58 18.32 -9.95
N HIS A 164 -0.36 18.29 -9.44
CA HIS A 164 0.14 19.24 -8.45
C HIS A 164 0.60 20.59 -9.05
N GLY A 165 0.28 20.87 -10.32
CA GLY A 165 0.67 22.12 -10.99
C GLY A 165 2.16 22.28 -11.26
N GLY A 166 2.98 21.28 -10.89
CA GLY A 166 4.41 21.21 -11.14
C GLY A 166 4.78 20.28 -12.28
N GLN A 167 6.04 19.85 -12.29
CA GLN A 167 6.52 18.88 -13.27
C GLN A 167 5.80 17.53 -13.09
N ALA A 168 5.39 16.94 -14.20
CA ALA A 168 4.67 15.68 -14.19
C ALA A 168 5.52 14.52 -13.64
N PHE A 169 4.84 13.55 -13.06
CA PHE A 169 5.43 12.38 -12.41
C PHE A 169 4.49 11.18 -12.49
N PHE A 170 5.00 10.00 -12.17
CA PHE A 170 4.22 8.76 -12.10
C PHE A 170 3.57 8.63 -10.72
N ALA A 171 2.27 8.34 -10.67
CA ALA A 171 1.50 8.30 -9.44
C ALA A 171 0.38 7.25 -9.45
N TYR A 172 -0.07 6.92 -8.24
CA TYR A 172 -1.33 6.27 -7.93
C TYR A 172 -2.25 7.25 -7.22
N SER A 173 -3.55 6.96 -7.19
CA SER A 173 -4.49 7.63 -6.31
C SER A 173 -4.87 6.68 -5.18
N THR A 174 -4.82 7.17 -3.95
CA THR A 174 -5.48 6.51 -2.82
C THR A 174 -6.76 7.27 -2.56
N ASN A 175 -7.88 6.61 -2.84
CA ASN A 175 -9.23 7.15 -2.65
C ASN A 175 -9.75 6.70 -1.28
N TYR A 176 -10.33 7.62 -0.52
CA TYR A 176 -10.89 7.37 0.80
C TYR A 176 -12.36 7.76 0.81
N LEU A 177 -13.21 6.89 1.32
CA LEU A 177 -14.59 7.21 1.68
C LEU A 177 -14.61 7.51 3.18
N ILE A 178 -15.11 8.70 3.53
CA ILE A 178 -15.02 9.24 4.88
C ILE A 178 -16.42 9.57 5.39
N ASP A 179 -16.82 8.99 6.51
CA ASP A 179 -17.99 9.41 7.28
C ASP A 179 -17.70 10.74 8.00
N LEU A 180 -18.56 11.72 7.82
CA LEU A 180 -18.31 13.10 8.25
C LEU A 180 -18.61 13.37 9.73
N ALA A 181 -19.26 12.45 10.45
CA ALA A 181 -19.63 12.70 11.84
C ALA A 181 -18.39 12.78 12.74
N ASN A 182 -17.45 11.84 12.58
CA ASN A 182 -16.18 11.80 13.33
C ASN A 182 -14.95 11.65 12.42
N ALA A 183 -15.09 11.89 11.11
CA ALA A 183 -14.04 11.72 10.11
C ALA A 183 -13.47 10.29 10.07
N VAL A 184 -14.33 9.28 10.23
CA VAL A 184 -13.93 7.87 10.14
C VAL A 184 -13.81 7.49 8.68
N ILE A 185 -12.64 6.99 8.28
CA ILE A 185 -12.45 6.39 6.96
C ILE A 185 -13.17 5.04 6.98
N VAL A 186 -14.23 4.92 6.18
CA VAL A 186 -15.08 3.71 6.11
C VAL A 186 -14.72 2.82 4.93
N ASP A 187 -14.07 3.37 3.90
CA ASP A 187 -13.49 2.56 2.83
C ASP A 187 -12.26 3.21 2.21
N VAL A 188 -11.39 2.39 1.61
CA VAL A 188 -10.17 2.83 0.93
C VAL A 188 -9.94 2.00 -0.32
N GLU A 189 -9.67 2.67 -1.43
CA GLU A 189 -9.33 2.03 -2.69
C GLU A 189 -8.08 2.69 -3.31
N ALA A 190 -7.07 1.88 -3.60
CA ALA A 190 -5.92 2.32 -4.37
C ALA A 190 -6.18 2.08 -5.86
N THR A 191 -6.12 3.15 -6.64
CA THR A 191 -6.36 3.09 -8.09
C THR A 191 -5.20 3.74 -8.84
N THR A 192 -5.13 3.48 -10.14
CA THR A 192 -4.26 4.26 -11.02
C THR A 192 -4.70 5.72 -11.03
N ALA A 193 -3.77 6.67 -10.99
CA ALA A 193 -4.11 8.10 -10.99
C ALA A 193 -4.74 8.55 -12.32
N ILE A 194 -6.07 8.50 -12.41
CA ILE A 194 -6.85 8.79 -13.62
C ILE A 194 -7.88 9.86 -13.26
N ARG A 195 -7.49 11.12 -13.39
CA ARG A 195 -8.33 12.28 -13.10
C ARG A 195 -9.75 12.23 -13.69
N PRO A 196 -9.98 11.75 -14.93
CA PRO A 196 -11.35 11.63 -15.47
C PRO A 196 -12.23 10.57 -14.79
N ALA A 197 -11.64 9.62 -14.07
CA ALA A 197 -12.33 8.54 -13.36
C ALA A 197 -12.39 8.78 -11.83
N GLU A 198 -11.76 9.86 -11.34
CA GLU A 198 -11.72 10.26 -9.93
C GLU A 198 -12.86 11.26 -9.59
N VAL A 199 -13.89 11.37 -10.44
CA VAL A 199 -15.06 12.26 -10.30
C VAL A 199 -16.35 11.47 -10.37
#